data_AF-A0A094KMR0-F1
#
_entry.id   AF-A0A094KMR0-F1
#
_cell.length_a   1.000
_cell.length_b   1.000
_cell.length_c   1.000
_cell.angle_alpha   90.00
_cell.angle_beta   90.00
_cell.angle_gamma   90.00
#
_symmetry.space_group_name_H-M   'P 1'
#
loop_
_entity.id
_entity.type
_entity.pdbx_description
1 polymer ?
#
loop_
_entity_poly.entity_id
_entity_poly.type
_entity_poly.pdbx_seq_one_letter_code
_entity_poly.pdbx_strand_id
1 'polypeptide(L)' 'NDRKMCQGRFRLAMRKRFSRQRVVEHWNRLPREVIMPQSLTVFKKHFDNTLRHMV' A
#
# COMPACT_ATOMS: atom_id res chain seq x y z
N ASN A 1 11.31 -18.65 -26.35
CA ASN A 1 11.27 -17.24 -25.87
C ASN A 1 10.55 -17.10 -24.52
N ASP A 2 10.28 -18.21 -23.83
CA ASP A 2 9.43 -18.27 -22.62
C ASP A 2 10.16 -17.97 -21.30
N ARG A 3 11.47 -18.24 -21.25
CA ARG A 3 12.27 -18.10 -20.03
C ARG A 3 12.36 -16.64 -19.54
N LYS A 4 12.32 -15.67 -20.45
CA LYS A 4 12.38 -14.23 -20.14
C LYS A 4 11.06 -13.71 -19.52
N MET A 5 9.91 -14.24 -19.93
CA MET A 5 8.61 -13.84 -19.37
C MET A 5 8.42 -14.35 -17.93
N CYS A 6 8.84 -15.59 -17.67
CA CYS A 6 8.81 -16.17 -16.32
C CYS A 6 9.72 -15.41 -15.35
N GLN A 7 10.91 -14.99 -15.80
CA GLN A 7 11.84 -14.19 -14.98
C GLN A 7 11.26 -12.82 -14.63
N GLY A 8 10.58 -12.15 -15.56
CA GLY A 8 9.88 -10.89 -15.32
C GLY A 8 8.75 -11.04 -14.28
N ARG A 9 7.91 -12.08 -14.41
CA ARG A 9 6.82 -12.37 -13.46
C ARG A 9 7.36 -12.72 -12.08
N PHE A 10 8.43 -13.51 -12.00
CA PHE A 10 9.09 -13.87 -10.74
C PHE A 10 9.64 -12.64 -10.03
N ARG A 11 10.34 -11.76 -10.76
CA ARG A 11 10.89 -10.52 -10.23
C ARG A 11 9.80 -9.55 -9.77
N LEU A 12 8.67 -9.49 -10.49
CA LEU A 12 7.50 -8.70 -10.11
C LEU A 12 6.83 -9.25 -8.84
N ALA A 13 6.67 -10.58 -8.74
CA ALA A 13 6.10 -11.25 -7.58
C ALA A 13 6.95 -11.04 -6.33
N MET A 14 8.29 -11.14 -6.45
CA MET A 14 9.20 -10.83 -5.36
C MET A 14 9.11 -9.37 -4.92
N ARG A 15 9.10 -8.41 -5.87
CA ARG A 15 8.94 -6.98 -5.53
C ARG A 15 7.61 -6.73 -4.82
N LYS A 16 6.49 -7.29 -5.30
CA LYS A 16 5.18 -7.19 -4.64
C LYS A 16 5.17 -7.80 -3.23
N ARG A 17 5.87 -8.92 -3.01
CA ARG A 17 5.97 -9.57 -1.69
C ARG A 17 6.83 -8.74 -0.73
N PHE A 18 7.98 -8.25 -1.19
CA PHE A 18 8.87 -7.39 -0.42
C PHE A 18 8.20 -6.06 -0.05
N SER A 19 7.51 -5.42 -1.00
CA SER A 19 6.77 -4.19 -0.73
C SER A 19 5.68 -4.40 0.31
N ARG A 20 4.89 -5.48 0.24
CA ARG A 20 3.88 -5.77 1.28
C ARG A 20 4.52 -6.04 2.63
N GLN A 21 5.58 -6.82 2.68
CA GLN A 21 6.24 -7.17 3.94
C GLN A 21 6.92 -5.94 4.59
N ARG A 22 7.58 -5.09 3.80
CA ARG A 22 8.18 -3.83 4.27
C ARG A 22 7.13 -2.81 4.69
N VAL A 23 6.00 -2.75 3.98
CA VAL A 23 4.85 -1.94 4.40
C VAL A 23 4.34 -2.48 5.72
N VAL A 24 3.96 -3.75 5.84
CA VAL A 24 3.48 -4.32 7.11
C VAL A 24 4.47 -4.11 8.26
N GLU A 25 5.76 -4.29 8.03
CA GLU A 25 6.79 -4.05 9.04
C GLU A 25 6.92 -2.58 9.41
N HIS A 26 6.82 -1.66 8.44
CA HIS A 26 6.80 -0.22 8.70
C HIS A 26 5.56 0.19 9.50
N TRP A 27 4.40 -0.39 9.19
CA TRP A 27 3.15 -0.17 9.91
C TRP A 27 3.19 -0.77 11.33
N ASN A 28 3.89 -1.88 11.54
CA ASN A 28 4.09 -2.49 12.87
C ASN A 28 5.12 -1.74 13.73
N ARG A 29 6.04 -0.97 13.13
CA ARG A 29 7.04 -0.15 13.84
C ARG A 29 6.56 1.24 14.21
N LEU A 30 5.46 1.71 13.60
CA LEU A 30 4.86 2.99 13.93
C LEU A 30 3.90 2.82 15.13
N PRO A 31 3.86 3.79 16.07
CA PRO A 31 2.93 3.73 17.19
C PRO A 31 1.50 3.75 16.66
N ARG A 32 0.70 2.70 16.94
CA ARG A 32 -0.72 2.60 16.55
C ARG A 32 -1.52 3.86 16.91
N GLU A 33 -1.18 4.48 18.03
CA GLU A 33 -1.80 5.71 18.55
C GLU A 33 -1.59 6.93 17.66
N VAL A 34 -0.50 6.99 16.89
CA VAL A 34 -0.24 8.11 15.95
C VAL A 34 -0.90 7.82 14.60
N ILE A 35 -0.88 6.56 14.16
CA ILE A 35 -1.41 6.15 12.86
C ILE A 35 -2.93 6.20 12.83
N MET A 36 -3.64 5.73 13.87
CA MET A 36 -5.10 5.68 13.83
C MET A 36 -5.74 7.08 13.70
N PRO A 37 -5.45 8.08 14.54
CA PRO A 37 -6.08 9.40 14.42
C PRO A 37 -5.58 10.21 13.21
N GLN A 38 -4.29 10.14 12.84
CA GLN A 38 -3.79 10.84 11.66
C GLN A 38 -4.28 10.20 10.35
N SER A 39 -4.23 8.87 10.22
CA SER A 39 -4.67 8.19 9.01
C SER A 39 -6.19 8.23 8.84
N LEU A 40 -6.99 8.15 9.91
CA LEU A 40 -8.45 8.18 9.80
C LEU A 40 -8.94 9.56 9.34
N THR A 41 -8.31 10.64 9.80
CA THR A 41 -8.65 12.00 9.38
C THR A 41 -8.24 12.25 7.93
N VAL A 42 -7.04 11.83 7.54
CA VAL A 42 -6.57 11.93 6.14
C VAL A 42 -7.39 11.04 5.21
N PHE A 43 -7.75 9.84 5.66
CA PHE A 43 -8.58 8.90 4.92
C PHE A 43 -10.00 9.43 4.72
N LYS A 44 -10.64 9.97 5.77
CA LYS A 44 -11.94 10.66 5.66
C LYS A 44 -11.89 11.82 4.68
N LYS A 45 -10.85 12.68 4.78
CA LYS A 45 -10.70 13.84 3.89
C LYS A 45 -10.50 13.42 2.43
N HIS A 46 -9.74 12.35 2.18
CA HIS A 46 -9.60 11.78 0.85
C HIS A 46 -10.91 11.17 0.35
N PHE A 47 -11.63 10.45 1.20
CA PHE A 47 -12.90 9.82 0.86
C PHE A 47 -13.99 10.86 0.52
N ASP A 48 -14.14 11.89 1.35
CA ASP A 48 -15.07 13.00 1.09
C ASP A 48 -14.73 13.76 -0.19
N ASN A 49 -13.43 13.94 -0.47
CA ASN A 49 -13.00 14.58 -1.72
C ASN A 49 -13.29 13.71 -2.94
N THR A 50 -13.02 12.40 -2.86
CA THR A 50 -13.37 11.45 -3.94
C THR A 50 -14.87 11.39 -4.18
N LEU A 51 -15.69 11.36 -3.12
CA LEU A 51 -17.15 11.38 -3.25
C LEU A 51 -17.67 12.68 -3.88
N ARG A 52 -17.11 13.84 -3.51
CA ARG A 52 -17.43 15.12 -4.15
C ARG A 52 -17.07 15.17 -5.64
N HIS A 53 -16.02 14.47 -6.04
CA HIS A 53 -15.61 14.37 -7.44
C HIS A 53 -16.41 13.34 -8.24
N MET A 54 -17.24 12.53 -7.59
CA MET A 54 -18.12 11.54 -8.22
C MET A 54 -19.57 12.02 -8.38
N VAL A 55 -19.89 13.22 -7.87
CA VAL A 55 -21.17 13.94 -8.06
C VAL A 55 -20.99 14.98 -9.16
#